data_AF-A0A948RND2-F1
#
_entry.id   AF-A0A948RND2-F1
#
_cell.length_a   1.000
_cell.length_b   1.000
_cell.length_c   1.000
_cell.angle_alpha   90.00
_cell.angle_beta   90.00
_cell.angle_gamma   90.00
#
_symmetry.space_group_name_H-M   'P 1'
#
loop_
_entity.id
_entity.type
_entity.pdbx_description
1 polymer ?
#
loop_
_entity_poly.entity_id
_entity_poly.type
_entity_poly.pdbx_seq_one_letter_code
_entity_poly.pdbx_strand_id
1 'polypeptide(L)'
;MERKKIAISCFIGGALFVVVALKCAPMFWWLAFPAGLAGGYLGYEFREVLRAIPVAWRKSCAWWSEEDEKVRKWSLGELDFFTVFFAIIVFLLFSGMTILAPWFIVPAPDWEFTLPCMIGSFLVVFSFFVVAFILAFPVLGVFFLFAFIGAKAGEKCFWFPFFWYGGEKDKDAERIRKKLELAGYHEEILTSKNFFRWLAKGVGLTILFFVWTAWKYLFIEIGLLLCFLRRFGWELFKLIHSEKRVLCAIDGTIGGTIAFFCFASASLTFPQQILVVFFGGLLGAVIGVLNYEIVSKRLLHLVPMTNNL
;
A
#
# COMPACT_ATOMS: atom_id res chain seq x y z
N MET A 1 -39.06 -21.09 6.54
CA MET A 1 -37.60 -21.30 6.38
C MET A 1 -36.77 -20.21 7.05
N GLU A 2 -37.18 -18.93 7.01
CA GLU A 2 -36.43 -17.80 7.59
C GLU A 2 -36.16 -17.92 9.10
N ARG A 3 -37.15 -18.28 9.93
CA ARG A 3 -36.97 -18.41 11.39
C ARG A 3 -35.82 -19.33 11.79
N LYS A 4 -35.67 -20.47 11.11
CA LYS A 4 -34.59 -21.43 11.36
C LYS A 4 -33.22 -20.82 11.06
N LYS A 5 -33.11 -20.04 9.97
CA LYS A 5 -31.88 -19.32 9.61
C LYS A 5 -31.54 -18.25 10.65
N ILE A 6 -32.53 -17.45 11.07
CA ILE A 6 -32.37 -16.44 12.13
C ILE A 6 -31.89 -17.09 13.42
N ALA A 7 -32.58 -18.14 13.88
CA ALA A 7 -32.24 -18.86 15.10
C ALA A 7 -30.80 -19.41 15.07
N ILE A 8 -30.40 -20.08 13.98
CA ILE A 8 -29.05 -20.63 13.83
C ILE A 8 -27.99 -19.52 13.80
N SER A 9 -28.27 -18.41 13.12
CA SER A 9 -27.29 -17.31 13.00
C SER A 9 -27.10 -16.61 14.34
N CYS A 10 -28.18 -16.30 15.06
CA CYS A 10 -28.10 -15.71 16.39
C CYS A 10 -27.48 -16.69 17.41
N PHE A 11 -27.72 -18.00 17.25
CA PHE A 11 -27.05 -19.04 18.04
C PHE A 11 -25.53 -19.00 17.87
N ILE A 12 -25.05 -18.96 16.62
CA ILE A 12 -23.63 -18.89 16.31
C ILE A 12 -23.01 -17.60 16.87
N GLY A 13 -23.69 -16.46 16.72
CA GLY A 13 -23.26 -15.17 17.28
C GLY A 13 -23.12 -15.20 18.81
N GLY A 14 -24.15 -15.69 19.51
CA GLY A 14 -24.13 -15.79 20.97
C GLY A 14 -23.09 -16.78 21.50
N ALA A 15 -22.93 -17.93 20.85
CA ALA A 15 -21.92 -18.91 21.21
C ALA A 15 -20.49 -18.36 21.01
N LEU A 16 -20.21 -17.74 19.86
CA LEU A 16 -18.90 -17.16 19.56
C LEU A 16 -18.54 -16.02 20.52
N PHE A 17 -19.52 -15.16 20.86
CA PHE A 17 -19.33 -14.14 21.90
C PHE A 17 -18.82 -14.78 23.20
N VAL A 18 -19.54 -15.77 23.73
CA VAL A 18 -19.21 -16.38 25.02
C VAL A 18 -17.85 -17.09 24.97
N VAL A 19 -17.53 -17.79 23.88
CA VAL A 19 -16.21 -18.42 23.70
C VAL A 19 -15.09 -17.39 23.80
N VAL A 20 -15.20 -16.27 23.09
CA VAL A 20 -14.17 -15.22 23.10
C VAL A 20 -14.10 -14.55 24.47
N ALA A 21 -15.25 -14.23 25.08
CA ALA A 21 -15.32 -13.62 26.40
C ALA A 21 -14.66 -14.48 27.48
N LEU A 22 -14.83 -15.80 27.44
CA LEU A 22 -14.21 -16.74 28.38
C LEU A 22 -12.71 -16.95 28.15
N LYS A 23 -12.23 -16.76 26.91
CA LYS A 23 -10.81 -16.93 26.55
C LYS A 23 -9.98 -15.67 26.76
N CYS A 24 -10.59 -14.50 26.65
CA CYS A 24 -9.95 -13.24 26.99
C CYS A 24 -9.89 -13.07 28.52
N ALA A 25 -8.89 -12.34 29.03
CA ALA A 25 -8.89 -11.96 30.44
C ALA A 25 -10.18 -11.17 30.76
N PRO A 26 -10.70 -11.21 31.99
CA PRO A 26 -11.95 -10.52 32.34
C PRO A 26 -11.95 -9.03 32.01
N MET A 27 -10.80 -8.37 31.94
CA MET A 27 -10.66 -6.97 31.53
C MET A 27 -10.91 -6.73 30.03
N PHE A 28 -10.74 -7.75 29.19
CA PHE A 28 -10.84 -7.69 27.73
C PHE A 28 -12.09 -8.41 27.18
N TRP A 29 -13.08 -8.70 28.03
CA TRP A 29 -14.33 -9.35 27.63
C TRP A 29 -15.05 -8.61 26.48
N TRP A 30 -14.89 -7.29 26.38
CA TRP A 30 -15.48 -6.47 25.32
C TRP A 30 -14.97 -6.84 23.91
N LEU A 31 -13.82 -7.52 23.78
CA LEU A 31 -13.36 -8.11 22.51
C LEU A 31 -14.32 -9.20 21.99
N ALA A 32 -15.20 -9.73 22.83
CA ALA A 32 -16.25 -10.64 22.43
C ALA A 32 -17.34 -9.97 21.57
N PHE A 33 -17.59 -8.66 21.73
CA PHE A 33 -18.60 -7.94 20.93
C PHE A 33 -18.35 -8.05 19.42
N PRO A 34 -17.17 -7.70 18.88
CA PRO A 34 -16.91 -7.85 17.45
C PRO A 34 -16.98 -9.31 17.00
N ALA A 35 -16.59 -10.28 17.84
CA ALA A 35 -16.69 -11.70 17.51
C ALA A 35 -18.15 -12.19 17.45
N GLY A 36 -18.99 -11.80 18.40
CA GLY A 36 -20.41 -12.13 18.41
C GLY A 36 -21.16 -11.48 17.25
N LEU A 37 -20.88 -10.19 16.98
CA LEU A 37 -21.44 -9.46 15.86
C LEU A 37 -21.03 -10.10 14.53
N ALA A 38 -19.74 -10.41 14.35
CA ALA A 38 -19.26 -11.09 13.15
C ALA A 38 -19.88 -12.49 12.99
N GLY A 39 -19.97 -13.25 14.10
CA GLY A 39 -20.57 -14.58 14.12
C GLY A 39 -22.04 -14.57 13.70
N GLY A 40 -22.84 -13.68 14.29
CA GLY A 40 -24.26 -13.55 13.96
C GLY A 40 -24.50 -12.97 12.57
N TYR A 41 -23.70 -11.99 12.16
CA TYR A 41 -23.80 -11.33 10.86
C TYR A 41 -23.40 -12.27 9.71
N LEU A 42 -22.26 -12.94 9.83
CA LEU A 42 -21.75 -13.87 8.80
C LEU A 42 -22.50 -15.20 8.81
N GLY A 43 -22.98 -15.65 9.99
CA GLY A 43 -23.80 -16.85 10.10
C GLY A 43 -25.10 -16.75 9.29
N TYR A 44 -25.64 -15.54 9.13
CA TYR A 44 -26.84 -15.28 8.34
C TYR A 44 -26.49 -15.12 6.85
N GLU A 45 -26.59 -16.23 6.12
CA GLU A 45 -26.42 -16.30 4.67
C GLU A 45 -25.02 -15.88 4.19
N PHE A 46 -23.98 -16.45 4.78
CA PHE A 46 -22.58 -16.26 4.37
C PHE A 46 -22.35 -16.41 2.85
N ARG A 47 -23.10 -17.31 2.19
CA ARG A 47 -23.02 -17.49 0.74
C ARG A 47 -23.40 -16.22 -0.04
N GLU A 48 -24.34 -15.44 0.47
CA GLU A 48 -24.71 -14.15 -0.14
C GLU A 48 -23.65 -13.09 0.09
N VAL A 49 -23.00 -13.08 1.27
CA VAL A 49 -21.80 -12.27 1.52
C VAL A 49 -20.73 -12.57 0.48
N LEU A 50 -20.40 -13.86 0.30
CA LEU A 50 -19.42 -14.29 -0.70
C LEU A 50 -19.81 -13.92 -2.13
N ARG A 51 -21.11 -13.96 -2.47
CA ARG A 51 -21.61 -13.51 -3.78
C ARG A 51 -21.59 -12.00 -3.94
N ALA A 52 -21.73 -11.24 -2.85
CA ALA A 52 -21.67 -9.78 -2.86
C ALA A 52 -20.24 -9.26 -3.09
N ILE A 53 -19.21 -9.97 -2.62
CA ILE A 53 -17.79 -9.60 -2.82
C ILE A 53 -17.43 -9.31 -4.28
N PRO A 54 -17.62 -10.22 -5.25
CA PRO A 54 -17.27 -9.96 -6.65
C PRO A 54 -18.16 -8.87 -7.29
N VAL A 55 -19.37 -8.63 -6.76
CA VAL A 55 -20.24 -7.54 -7.22
C VAL A 55 -19.73 -6.19 -6.70
N ALA A 56 -19.41 -6.08 -5.41
CA ALA A 56 -18.82 -4.91 -4.78
C ALA A 56 -17.47 -4.54 -5.41
N TRP A 57 -16.65 -5.56 -5.69
CA TRP A 57 -15.37 -5.42 -6.36
C TRP A 57 -15.54 -4.78 -7.73
N ARG A 58 -16.39 -5.36 -8.59
CA ARG A 58 -16.66 -4.82 -9.94
C ARG A 58 -17.20 -3.39 -9.91
N LYS A 59 -18.12 -3.06 -8.99
CA LYS A 59 -18.61 -1.69 -8.80
C LYS A 59 -17.51 -0.72 -8.40
N SER A 60 -16.60 -1.16 -7.52
CA SER A 60 -15.49 -0.33 -7.05
C SER A 60 -14.44 -0.13 -8.14
N CYS A 61 -14.13 -1.17 -8.92
CA CYS A 61 -13.26 -1.08 -10.09
C CYS A 61 -13.83 -0.21 -11.21
N ALA A 62 -15.15 -0.22 -11.44
CA ALA A 62 -15.77 0.63 -12.46
C ALA A 62 -15.64 2.13 -12.12
N TRP A 63 -15.77 2.50 -10.85
CA TRP A 63 -15.45 3.85 -10.41
C TRP A 63 -13.94 4.14 -10.55
N TRP A 64 -13.13 3.16 -10.19
CA TRP A 64 -11.67 3.26 -10.31
C TRP A 64 -11.25 3.54 -11.74
N SER A 65 -11.87 2.96 -12.77
CA SER A 65 -11.50 3.26 -14.17
C SER A 65 -11.68 4.73 -14.55
N GLU A 66 -12.62 5.47 -13.95
CA GLU A 66 -12.82 6.90 -14.23
C GLU A 66 -11.79 7.77 -13.50
N GLU A 67 -11.52 7.48 -12.23
CA GLU A 67 -10.49 8.21 -11.45
C GLU A 67 -9.07 7.82 -11.85
N ASP A 68 -8.82 6.55 -12.20
CA ASP A 68 -7.58 6.10 -12.83
C ASP A 68 -7.39 6.83 -14.13
N GLU A 69 -8.41 7.06 -14.96
CA GLU A 69 -8.18 7.83 -16.18
C GLU A 69 -7.75 9.28 -15.88
N LYS A 70 -8.23 9.89 -14.80
CA LYS A 70 -7.79 11.22 -14.35
C LYS A 70 -6.39 11.19 -13.75
N VAL A 71 -6.10 10.26 -12.84
CA VAL A 71 -4.77 10.08 -12.22
C VAL A 71 -3.76 9.69 -13.27
N ARG A 72 -4.12 8.79 -14.20
CA ARG A 72 -3.34 8.38 -15.35
C ARG A 72 -3.14 9.53 -16.32
N LYS A 73 -4.14 10.38 -16.60
CA LYS A 73 -3.92 11.60 -17.41
C LYS A 73 -3.00 12.59 -16.69
N TRP A 74 -3.11 12.70 -15.36
CA TRP A 74 -2.22 13.51 -14.55
C TRP A 74 -0.78 12.94 -14.48
N SER A 75 -0.63 11.62 -14.46
CA SER A 75 0.67 10.92 -14.37
C SER A 75 1.30 10.58 -15.72
N LEU A 76 0.52 10.52 -16.81
CA LEU A 76 0.99 10.31 -18.19
C LEU A 76 1.04 11.61 -19.01
N GLY A 77 0.45 12.70 -18.52
CA GLY A 77 0.60 14.04 -19.11
C GLY A 77 2.06 14.48 -19.17
N GLU A 78 2.91 13.88 -18.35
CA GLU A 78 4.36 13.91 -18.44
C GLU A 78 4.79 12.45 -18.33
N LEU A 79 5.42 11.89 -19.37
CA LEU A 79 6.01 10.55 -19.30
C LEU A 79 7.14 10.62 -18.28
N ASP A 80 6.79 10.35 -17.03
CA ASP A 80 7.56 10.74 -15.87
C ASP A 80 8.94 10.12 -15.95
N PHE A 81 9.97 10.96 -15.98
CA PHE A 81 11.39 10.58 -16.09
C PHE A 81 11.73 9.39 -15.17
N PHE A 82 11.06 9.33 -14.01
CA PHE A 82 11.16 8.25 -13.03
C PHE A 82 10.66 6.88 -13.48
N THR A 83 9.56 6.80 -14.24
CA THR A 83 9.03 5.52 -14.75
C THR A 83 10.00 4.92 -15.78
N VAL A 84 10.52 5.77 -16.66
CA VAL A 84 11.55 5.38 -17.64
C VAL A 84 12.82 4.97 -16.91
N PHE A 85 13.26 5.75 -15.93
CA PHE A 85 14.45 5.47 -15.13
C PHE A 85 14.34 4.16 -14.34
N PHE A 86 13.21 3.91 -13.68
CA PHE A 86 12.97 2.68 -12.91
C PHE A 86 12.85 1.45 -13.82
N ALA A 87 12.14 1.56 -14.95
CA ALA A 87 12.08 0.49 -15.94
C ALA A 87 13.47 0.13 -16.48
N ILE A 88 14.33 1.13 -16.68
CA ILE A 88 15.72 0.88 -17.07
C ILE A 88 16.49 0.20 -15.94
N ILE A 89 16.40 0.64 -14.68
CA ILE A 89 17.07 -0.04 -13.56
C ILE A 89 16.64 -1.50 -13.43
N VAL A 90 15.34 -1.79 -13.52
CA VAL A 90 14.82 -3.16 -13.44
C VAL A 90 15.33 -3.99 -14.63
N PHE A 91 15.33 -3.44 -15.83
CA PHE A 91 15.91 -4.09 -17.02
C PHE A 91 17.40 -4.39 -16.83
N LEU A 92 18.17 -3.45 -16.27
CA LEU A 92 19.61 -3.59 -16.00
C LEU A 92 19.91 -4.69 -14.96
N LEU A 93 19.11 -4.77 -13.89
CA LEU A 93 19.23 -5.82 -12.89
C LEU A 93 18.90 -7.20 -13.48
N PHE A 94 17.83 -7.30 -14.26
CA PHE A 94 17.39 -8.56 -14.84
C PHE A 94 18.36 -9.08 -15.91
N SER A 95 18.84 -8.19 -16.78
CA SER A 95 19.84 -8.52 -17.80
C SER A 95 21.18 -8.94 -17.19
N GLY A 96 21.65 -8.26 -16.14
CA GLY A 96 22.85 -8.66 -15.39
C GLY A 96 22.75 -10.08 -14.81
N MET A 97 21.58 -10.45 -14.25
CA MET A 97 21.35 -11.80 -13.74
C MET A 97 21.37 -12.85 -14.86
N THR A 98 20.81 -12.56 -16.04
CA THR A 98 20.81 -13.50 -17.18
C THR A 98 22.19 -13.71 -17.81
N ILE A 99 23.07 -12.70 -17.78
CA ILE A 99 24.45 -12.81 -18.29
C ILE A 99 25.33 -13.61 -17.33
N LEU A 100 25.12 -13.44 -16.03
CA LEU A 100 25.92 -14.10 -14.99
C LEU A 100 25.47 -15.54 -14.74
N ALA A 101 24.17 -15.85 -14.89
CA ALA A 101 23.62 -17.17 -14.59
C ALA A 101 24.33 -18.35 -15.30
N PRO A 102 24.67 -18.29 -16.60
CA PRO A 102 25.36 -19.39 -17.28
C PRO A 102 26.73 -19.73 -16.68
N TRP A 103 27.46 -18.73 -16.16
CA TRP A 103 28.76 -18.90 -15.52
C TRP A 103 28.69 -19.61 -14.17
N PHE A 104 27.53 -19.57 -13.51
CA PHE A 104 27.30 -20.25 -12.23
C PHE A 104 26.64 -21.62 -12.38
N ILE A 105 25.97 -21.88 -13.51
CA ILE A 105 25.11 -23.06 -13.68
C ILE A 105 25.77 -24.16 -14.53
N VAL A 106 26.64 -23.82 -15.49
CA VAL A 106 27.17 -24.81 -16.45
C VAL A 106 28.66 -25.06 -16.23
N PRO A 107 29.08 -26.26 -15.79
CA PRO A 107 30.50 -26.63 -15.73
C PRO A 107 31.05 -26.85 -17.15
N ALA A 108 32.04 -26.02 -17.53
CA ALA A 108 32.94 -26.11 -18.70
C ALA A 108 32.28 -26.53 -20.04
N PRO A 109 31.73 -25.58 -20.81
CA PRO A 109 31.13 -25.86 -22.12
C PRO A 109 32.17 -25.98 -23.26
N ASP A 110 31.80 -26.73 -24.30
CA ASP A 110 32.56 -26.89 -25.54
C ASP A 110 32.75 -25.55 -26.26
N TRP A 111 33.91 -25.34 -26.90
CA TRP A 111 34.30 -24.04 -27.46
C TRP A 111 33.37 -23.55 -28.58
N GLU A 112 32.73 -24.46 -29.33
CA GLU A 112 31.75 -24.15 -30.38
C GLU A 112 30.48 -23.48 -29.82
N PHE A 113 30.09 -23.82 -28.59
CA PHE A 113 28.99 -23.16 -27.89
C PHE A 113 29.45 -21.91 -27.13
N THR A 114 30.71 -21.91 -26.67
CA THR A 114 31.27 -20.86 -25.82
C THR A 114 31.48 -19.56 -26.59
N LEU A 115 31.98 -19.61 -27.83
CA LEU A 115 32.33 -18.40 -28.58
C LEU A 115 31.11 -17.52 -28.94
N PRO A 116 29.98 -18.06 -29.47
CA PRO A 116 28.77 -17.27 -29.69
C PRO A 116 28.19 -16.70 -28.39
N CYS A 117 28.23 -17.47 -27.29
CA CYS A 117 27.82 -16.98 -25.97
C CYS A 117 28.71 -15.83 -25.47
N MET A 118 30.02 -15.90 -25.68
CA MET A 118 30.95 -14.82 -25.32
C MET A 118 30.70 -13.54 -26.14
N ILE A 119 30.48 -13.66 -27.45
CA ILE A 119 30.16 -12.52 -28.32
C ILE A 119 28.81 -11.90 -27.93
N GLY A 120 27.79 -12.73 -27.70
CA GLY A 120 26.48 -12.27 -27.23
C GLY A 120 26.60 -11.56 -25.88
N SER A 121 27.33 -12.13 -24.93
CA SER A 121 27.58 -11.52 -23.62
C SER A 121 28.32 -10.20 -23.74
N PHE A 122 29.34 -10.12 -24.61
CA PHE A 122 30.08 -8.88 -24.86
C PHE A 122 29.18 -7.78 -25.44
N LEU A 123 28.34 -8.09 -26.42
CA LEU A 123 27.42 -7.11 -27.01
C LEU A 123 26.39 -6.61 -26.00
N VAL A 124 25.91 -7.48 -25.11
CA VAL A 124 24.99 -7.07 -24.03
C VAL A 124 25.72 -6.19 -23.01
N VAL A 125 26.93 -6.56 -22.59
CA VAL A 125 27.76 -5.76 -21.66
C VAL A 125 28.15 -4.41 -22.29
N PHE A 126 28.48 -4.37 -23.58
CA PHE A 126 28.78 -3.13 -24.29
C PHE A 126 27.56 -2.23 -24.40
N SER A 127 26.40 -2.80 -24.78
CA SER A 127 25.13 -2.07 -24.81
C SER A 127 24.76 -1.54 -23.42
N PHE A 128 25.01 -2.32 -22.37
CA PHE A 128 24.87 -1.89 -20.98
C PHE A 128 25.79 -0.71 -20.67
N PHE A 129 27.05 -0.74 -21.09
CA PHE A 129 28.00 0.35 -20.87
C PHE A 129 27.55 1.63 -21.57
N VAL A 130 27.04 1.53 -22.80
CA VAL A 130 26.51 2.66 -23.57
C VAL A 130 25.27 3.24 -22.89
N VAL A 131 24.30 2.41 -22.48
CA VAL A 131 23.08 2.86 -21.79
C VAL A 131 23.42 3.46 -20.42
N ALA A 132 24.27 2.79 -19.65
CA ALA A 132 24.74 3.28 -18.36
C ALA A 132 25.50 4.60 -18.52
N PHE A 133 26.30 4.79 -19.57
CA PHE A 133 26.97 6.06 -19.85
C PHE A 133 25.98 7.16 -20.25
N ILE A 134 25.03 6.86 -21.13
CA ILE A 134 23.96 7.79 -21.56
C ILE A 134 23.09 8.21 -20.37
N LEU A 135 22.90 7.35 -19.37
CA LEU A 135 22.11 7.65 -18.15
C LEU A 135 22.96 8.26 -17.03
N ALA A 136 24.21 7.83 -16.90
CA ALA A 136 25.15 8.40 -15.95
C ALA A 136 25.45 9.86 -16.31
N PHE A 137 25.47 10.23 -17.59
CA PHE A 137 25.73 11.59 -18.02
C PHE A 137 24.68 12.61 -17.51
N PRO A 138 23.36 12.42 -17.67
CA PRO A 138 22.35 13.30 -17.09
C PRO A 138 22.30 13.18 -15.57
N VAL A 139 22.54 12.01 -14.97
CA VAL A 139 22.61 11.86 -13.51
C VAL A 139 23.80 12.65 -12.94
N LEU A 140 25.00 12.51 -13.52
CA LEU A 140 26.19 13.30 -13.20
C LEU A 140 25.95 14.79 -13.47
N GLY A 141 25.24 15.13 -14.54
CA GLY A 141 24.82 16.49 -14.85
C GLY A 141 23.90 17.07 -13.77
N VAL A 142 22.95 16.29 -13.27
CA VAL A 142 22.04 16.65 -12.17
C VAL A 142 22.81 16.75 -10.85
N PHE A 143 23.71 15.81 -10.54
CA PHE A 143 24.60 15.91 -9.38
C PHE A 143 25.49 17.14 -9.46
N PHE A 144 26.01 17.47 -10.64
CA PHE A 144 26.82 18.65 -10.88
C PHE A 144 25.99 19.93 -10.71
N LEU A 145 24.75 19.97 -11.23
CA LEU A 145 23.79 21.05 -11.03
C LEU A 145 23.48 21.25 -9.54
N PHE A 146 23.19 20.18 -8.80
CA PHE A 146 22.92 20.26 -7.37
C PHE A 146 24.15 20.62 -6.53
N ALA A 147 25.33 20.10 -6.89
CA ALA A 147 26.60 20.51 -6.29
C ALA A 147 26.87 22.00 -6.56
N PHE A 148 26.56 22.47 -7.77
CA PHE A 148 26.69 23.87 -8.16
C PHE A 148 25.72 24.77 -7.38
N ILE A 149 24.49 24.33 -7.10
CA ILE A 149 23.55 25.05 -6.22
C ILE A 149 24.19 25.28 -4.83
N GLY A 150 24.91 24.28 -4.31
CA GLY A 150 25.61 24.33 -3.03
C GLY A 150 26.84 25.25 -2.96
N ALA A 151 27.32 25.76 -4.10
CA ALA A 151 28.44 26.70 -4.17
C ALA A 151 28.01 28.15 -3.85
N LYS A 152 28.92 28.94 -3.28
CA LYS A 152 28.72 30.38 -3.00
C LYS A 152 28.73 31.18 -4.30
N ALA A 153 28.21 32.41 -4.27
CA ALA A 153 28.20 33.30 -5.44
C ALA A 153 29.61 33.55 -6.02
N GLY A 154 30.61 33.85 -5.17
CA GLY A 154 32.01 34.04 -5.63
C GLY A 154 32.60 32.78 -6.27
N GLU A 155 32.31 31.60 -5.70
CA GLU A 155 32.74 30.31 -6.25
C GLU A 155 32.07 30.02 -7.61
N LYS A 156 30.78 30.33 -7.75
CA LYS A 156 30.05 30.20 -9.03
C LYS A 156 30.64 31.13 -10.10
N CYS A 157 30.88 32.39 -9.77
CA CYS A 157 31.33 33.40 -10.72
C CYS A 157 32.75 33.15 -11.25
N PHE A 158 33.66 32.61 -10.42
CA PHE A 158 35.03 32.33 -10.84
C PHE A 158 35.18 30.99 -11.57
N TRP A 159 34.46 29.95 -11.14
CA TRP A 159 34.67 28.59 -11.65
C TRP A 159 33.75 28.24 -12.84
N PHE A 160 32.57 28.85 -12.95
CA PHE A 160 31.62 28.57 -14.05
C PHE A 160 32.16 28.93 -15.45
N PRO A 161 32.82 30.08 -15.67
CA PRO A 161 33.41 30.39 -16.97
C PRO A 161 34.53 29.41 -17.34
N PHE A 162 35.27 28.89 -16.36
CA PHE A 162 36.39 27.97 -16.59
C PHE A 162 35.96 26.61 -17.16
N PHE A 163 34.75 26.15 -16.81
CA PHE A 163 34.16 24.93 -17.36
C PHE A 163 33.66 25.10 -18.80
N TRP A 164 33.28 26.32 -19.21
CA TRP A 164 32.65 26.57 -20.51
C TRP A 164 33.59 27.19 -21.55
N TYR A 165 34.54 28.03 -21.11
CA TYR A 165 35.41 28.83 -21.97
C TYR A 165 36.83 28.29 -22.13
N GLY A 166 37.12 27.07 -21.66
CA GLY A 166 38.34 26.37 -22.04
C GLY A 166 39.63 27.08 -21.63
N GLY A 167 39.89 27.12 -20.32
CA GLY A 167 41.23 27.31 -19.77
C GLY A 167 41.77 28.75 -19.70
N GLU A 168 42.84 28.86 -18.92
CA GLU A 168 43.48 30.08 -18.38
C GLU A 168 43.98 31.10 -19.42
N LYS A 169 43.94 30.76 -20.73
CA LYS A 169 44.44 31.60 -21.82
C LYS A 169 43.36 32.42 -22.53
N ASP A 170 42.09 32.27 -22.15
CA ASP A 170 41.03 33.06 -22.77
C ASP A 170 41.03 34.50 -22.23
N LYS A 171 41.21 35.47 -23.13
CA LYS A 171 41.20 36.92 -22.80
C LYS A 171 39.87 37.35 -22.19
N ASP A 172 38.79 36.65 -22.50
CA ASP A 172 37.47 36.93 -21.94
C ASP A 172 37.33 36.44 -20.50
N ALA A 173 37.97 35.31 -20.13
CA ALA A 173 38.03 34.85 -18.75
C ALA A 173 38.75 35.87 -17.86
N GLU A 174 39.88 36.43 -18.33
CA GLU A 174 40.60 37.47 -17.59
C GLU A 174 39.80 38.77 -17.45
N ARG A 175 39.04 39.15 -18.49
CA ARG A 175 38.15 40.32 -18.45
C ARG A 175 37.03 40.13 -17.42
N ILE A 176 36.43 38.94 -17.36
CA ILE A 176 35.39 38.60 -16.38
C ILE A 176 35.98 38.61 -14.97
N ARG A 177 37.17 38.05 -14.78
CA ARG A 177 37.89 38.02 -13.49
C ARG A 177 38.09 39.43 -12.92
N LYS A 178 38.63 40.35 -13.75
CA LYS A 178 38.80 41.76 -13.35
C LYS A 178 37.48 42.44 -13.00
N LYS A 179 36.39 42.16 -13.72
CA LYS A 179 35.06 42.70 -13.39
C LYS A 179 34.55 42.20 -12.04
N LEU A 180 34.78 40.93 -11.71
CA LEU A 180 34.37 40.35 -10.43
C LEU A 180 35.19 40.91 -9.26
N GLU A 181 36.49 41.07 -9.44
CA GLU A 181 37.37 41.71 -8.45
C GLU A 181 36.95 43.16 -8.17
N LEU A 182 36.63 43.94 -9.23
CA LEU A 182 36.11 45.29 -9.10
C LEU A 182 34.75 45.35 -8.37
N ALA A 183 33.95 44.28 -8.46
CA ALA A 183 32.69 44.15 -7.74
C ALA A 183 32.86 43.62 -6.30
N GLY A 184 34.10 43.47 -5.81
CA GLY A 184 34.41 43.03 -4.45
C GLY A 184 34.37 41.51 -4.24
N TYR A 185 34.31 40.72 -5.32
CA TYR A 185 34.42 39.27 -5.22
C TYR A 185 35.89 38.86 -5.28
N HIS A 186 36.33 38.11 -4.27
CA HIS A 186 37.67 37.53 -4.24
C HIS A 186 37.65 36.11 -4.77
N GLU A 187 38.71 35.73 -5.46
CA GLU A 187 38.91 34.36 -5.91
C GLU A 187 39.14 33.45 -4.70
N GLU A 188 38.20 32.54 -4.45
CA GLU A 188 38.42 31.46 -3.49
C GLU A 188 39.12 30.30 -4.24
N ILE A 189 40.34 29.95 -3.80
CA ILE A 189 41.07 28.79 -4.31
C ILE A 189 40.22 27.53 -4.09
N LEU A 190 40.12 26.68 -5.10
CA LEU A 190 39.44 25.38 -5.00
C LEU A 190 40.25 24.45 -4.09
N THR A 191 40.02 24.57 -2.78
CA THR A 191 40.57 23.63 -1.81
C THR A 191 39.77 22.33 -1.84
N SER A 192 40.43 21.20 -1.56
CA SER A 192 39.77 19.89 -1.42
C SER A 192 38.58 19.94 -0.44
N LYS A 193 38.70 20.75 0.62
CA LYS A 193 37.63 21.00 1.60
C LYS A 193 36.39 21.65 0.99
N ASN A 194 36.57 22.67 0.15
CA ASN A 194 35.45 23.34 -0.53
C ASN A 194 34.78 22.42 -1.55
N PHE A 195 35.57 21.66 -2.31
CA PHE A 195 35.06 20.65 -3.25
C PHE A 195 34.23 19.57 -2.53
N PHE A 196 34.75 19.01 -1.44
CA PHE A 196 34.05 17.97 -0.68
C PHE A 196 32.74 18.50 -0.06
N ARG A 197 32.73 19.75 0.40
CA ARG A 197 31.52 20.42 0.88
C ARG A 197 30.46 20.57 -0.21
N TRP A 198 30.85 20.94 -1.44
CA TRP A 198 29.93 21.03 -2.58
C TRP A 198 29.36 19.66 -2.93
N LEU A 199 30.23 18.64 -3.02
CA LEU A 199 29.82 17.27 -3.29
C LEU A 199 28.83 16.78 -2.23
N ALA A 200 29.14 16.96 -0.94
CA ALA A 200 28.27 16.55 0.15
C ALA A 200 26.90 17.26 0.12
N LYS A 201 26.86 18.56 -0.17
CA LYS A 201 25.60 19.31 -0.32
C LYS A 201 24.81 18.87 -1.55
N GLY A 202 25.49 18.65 -2.67
CA GLY A 202 24.87 18.17 -3.91
C GLY A 202 24.26 16.79 -3.72
N VAL A 203 25.03 15.85 -3.17
CA VAL A 203 24.54 14.50 -2.83
C VAL A 203 23.38 14.57 -1.83
N GLY A 204 23.47 15.40 -0.79
CA GLY A 204 22.39 15.60 0.17
C GLY A 204 21.10 16.11 -0.47
N LEU A 205 21.19 17.11 -1.36
CA LEU A 205 20.04 17.62 -2.12
C LEU A 205 19.47 16.57 -3.07
N THR A 206 20.33 15.81 -3.76
CA THR A 206 19.90 14.72 -4.63
C THR A 206 19.15 13.65 -3.84
N ILE A 207 19.72 13.18 -2.72
CA ILE A 207 19.05 12.22 -1.84
C ILE A 207 17.71 12.78 -1.36
N LEU A 208 17.68 14.03 -0.90
CA LEU A 208 16.45 14.66 -0.45
C LEU A 208 15.40 14.72 -1.57
N PHE A 209 15.80 15.07 -2.79
CA PHE A 209 14.91 15.09 -3.96
C PHE A 209 14.34 13.71 -4.29
N PHE A 210 15.19 12.67 -4.34
CA PHE A 210 14.74 11.30 -4.62
C PHE A 210 13.86 10.75 -3.50
N VAL A 211 14.22 10.96 -2.24
CA VAL A 211 13.42 10.54 -1.08
C VAL A 211 12.08 11.26 -1.06
N TRP A 212 12.08 12.58 -1.27
CA TRP A 212 10.86 13.38 -1.34
C TRP A 212 9.93 12.92 -2.46
N THR A 213 10.50 12.66 -3.63
CA THR A 213 9.75 12.26 -4.83
C THR A 213 9.20 10.84 -4.66
N ALA A 214 10.01 9.89 -4.22
CA ALA A 214 9.57 8.52 -3.93
C ALA A 214 8.47 8.48 -2.85
N TRP A 215 8.63 9.27 -1.79
CA TRP A 215 7.62 9.39 -0.73
C TRP A 215 6.30 9.93 -1.26
N LYS A 216 6.32 10.91 -2.16
CA LYS A 216 5.12 11.46 -2.79
C LYS A 216 4.34 10.39 -3.56
N TYR A 217 5.00 9.58 -4.39
CA TYR A 217 4.33 8.49 -5.12
C TYR A 217 3.81 7.42 -4.18
N LEU A 218 4.60 7.01 -3.18
CA LEU A 218 4.16 6.05 -2.17
C LEU A 218 2.89 6.53 -1.44
N PHE A 219 2.84 7.81 -1.06
CA PHE A 219 1.66 8.39 -0.41
C PHE A 219 0.45 8.46 -1.33
N ILE A 220 0.66 8.76 -2.61
CA ILE A 220 -0.41 8.76 -3.61
C ILE A 220 -0.95 7.34 -3.78
N GLU A 221 -0.10 6.33 -3.96
CA GLU A 221 -0.51 4.93 -4.09
C GLU A 221 -1.24 4.41 -2.85
N ILE A 222 -0.72 4.70 -1.66
CA ILE A 222 -1.37 4.33 -0.39
C ILE A 222 -2.72 5.05 -0.26
N GLY A 223 -2.77 6.36 -0.55
CA GLY A 223 -4.00 7.14 -0.50
C GLY A 223 -5.07 6.60 -1.46
N LEU A 224 -4.64 6.24 -2.67
CA LEU A 224 -5.46 5.60 -3.69
C LEU A 224 -5.98 4.23 -3.21
N LEU A 225 -5.11 3.37 -2.70
CA LEU A 225 -5.50 2.07 -2.12
C LEU A 225 -6.51 2.24 -0.97
N LEU A 226 -6.30 3.21 -0.09
CA LEU A 226 -7.22 3.50 1.02
C LEU A 226 -8.58 4.00 0.50
N CYS A 227 -8.61 4.86 -0.52
CA CYS A 227 -9.84 5.29 -1.18
C CYS A 227 -10.59 4.11 -1.81
N PHE A 228 -9.88 3.20 -2.49
CA PHE A 228 -10.44 1.97 -3.04
C PHE A 228 -11.04 1.10 -1.94
N LEU A 229 -10.27 0.79 -0.89
CA LEU A 229 -10.70 -0.06 0.22
C LEU A 229 -11.92 0.53 0.94
N ARG A 230 -11.93 1.85 1.16
CA ARG A 230 -13.08 2.55 1.75
C ARG A 230 -14.32 2.37 0.88
N ARG A 231 -14.20 2.54 -0.43
CA ARG A 231 -15.34 2.42 -1.35
C ARG A 231 -15.80 0.97 -1.49
N PHE A 232 -14.87 0.04 -1.65
CA PHE A 232 -15.15 -1.39 -1.67
C PHE A 232 -15.87 -1.82 -0.40
N GLY A 233 -15.36 -1.42 0.76
CA GLY A 233 -16.02 -1.66 2.05
C GLY A 233 -17.43 -1.07 2.09
N TRP A 234 -17.63 0.13 1.55
CA TRP A 234 -18.95 0.77 1.49
C TRP A 234 -19.94 0.10 0.52
N GLU A 235 -19.50 -0.29 -0.68
CA GLU A 235 -20.34 -1.02 -1.64
C GLU A 235 -20.65 -2.43 -1.13
N LEU A 236 -19.65 -3.09 -0.53
CA LEU A 236 -19.82 -4.38 0.10
C LEU A 236 -20.79 -4.29 1.29
N PHE A 237 -20.64 -3.26 2.12
CA PHE A 237 -21.57 -2.94 3.19
C PHE A 237 -22.97 -2.76 2.62
N LYS A 238 -23.19 -1.87 1.65
CA LYS A 238 -24.51 -1.67 1.01
C LYS A 238 -25.14 -2.94 0.46
N LEU A 239 -24.35 -3.82 -0.15
CA LEU A 239 -24.84 -5.06 -0.76
C LEU A 239 -25.17 -6.13 0.28
N ILE A 240 -24.40 -6.19 1.37
CA ILE A 240 -24.60 -7.21 2.41
C ILE A 240 -25.62 -6.74 3.44
N HIS A 241 -25.72 -5.44 3.68
CA HIS A 241 -26.54 -4.88 4.74
C HIS A 241 -28.02 -5.09 4.42
N SER A 242 -28.58 -6.16 4.97
CA SER A 242 -30.01 -6.36 5.11
C SER A 242 -30.37 -6.14 6.57
N GLU A 243 -31.52 -5.52 6.84
CA GLU A 243 -32.00 -5.27 8.21
C GLU A 243 -32.00 -6.57 9.04
N LYS A 244 -32.32 -7.70 8.41
CA LYS A 244 -32.31 -9.04 9.02
C LYS A 244 -30.92 -9.49 9.50
N ARG A 245 -29.83 -9.21 8.77
CA ARG A 245 -28.47 -9.59 9.17
C ARG A 245 -27.99 -8.80 10.38
N VAL A 246 -28.30 -7.52 10.39
CA VAL A 246 -27.96 -6.61 11.50
C VAL A 246 -28.68 -7.03 12.77
N LEU A 247 -29.98 -7.33 12.66
CA LEU A 247 -30.77 -7.87 13.77
C LEU A 247 -30.15 -9.16 14.32
N CYS A 248 -29.79 -10.12 13.45
CA CYS A 248 -29.19 -11.37 13.91
C CYS A 248 -27.83 -11.18 14.62
N ALA A 249 -27.01 -10.23 14.13
CA ALA A 249 -25.74 -9.88 14.76
C ALA A 249 -25.94 -9.31 16.16
N ILE A 250 -26.85 -8.35 16.30
CA ILE A 250 -27.16 -7.67 17.55
C ILE A 250 -27.81 -8.66 18.54
N ASP A 251 -28.84 -9.38 18.13
CA ASP A 251 -29.60 -10.30 18.97
C ASP A 251 -28.74 -11.47 19.48
N GLY A 252 -27.89 -12.03 18.62
CA GLY A 252 -26.91 -13.05 19.01
C GLY A 252 -25.93 -12.53 20.05
N THR A 253 -25.41 -11.32 19.83
CA THR A 253 -24.46 -10.67 20.75
C THR A 253 -25.09 -10.34 22.10
N ILE A 254 -26.33 -9.86 22.13
CA ILE A 254 -27.09 -9.61 23.37
C ILE A 254 -27.30 -10.93 24.13
N GLY A 255 -27.70 -12.00 23.44
CA GLY A 255 -27.86 -13.32 24.07
C GLY A 255 -26.57 -13.86 24.68
N GLY A 256 -25.45 -13.73 23.98
CA GLY A 256 -24.12 -14.06 24.49
C GLY A 256 -23.70 -13.20 25.68
N THR A 257 -24.00 -11.90 25.63
CA THR A 257 -23.73 -10.95 26.73
C THR A 257 -24.48 -11.34 28.00
N ILE A 258 -25.78 -11.62 27.88
CA ILE A 258 -26.62 -12.04 29.01
C ILE A 258 -26.08 -13.36 29.59
N ALA A 259 -25.80 -14.37 28.75
CA ALA A 259 -25.26 -15.64 29.23
C ALA A 259 -23.92 -15.48 29.96
N PHE A 260 -23.03 -14.64 29.42
CA PHE A 260 -21.74 -14.38 30.04
C PHE A 260 -21.91 -13.73 31.41
N PHE A 261 -22.67 -12.63 31.52
CA PHE A 261 -22.83 -11.94 32.81
C PHE A 261 -23.65 -12.73 33.84
N CYS A 262 -24.60 -13.56 33.42
CA CYS A 262 -25.41 -14.36 34.33
C CYS A 262 -24.71 -15.62 34.82
N PHE A 263 -23.86 -16.24 33.99
CA PHE A 263 -23.35 -17.60 34.26
C PHE A 263 -21.83 -17.72 34.27
N ALA A 264 -21.07 -16.74 33.75
CA ALA A 264 -19.61 -16.81 33.77
C ALA A 264 -19.05 -16.55 35.18
N SER A 265 -18.18 -17.44 35.64
CA SER A 265 -17.37 -17.29 36.85
C SER A 265 -15.93 -17.70 36.56
N ALA A 266 -14.97 -17.07 37.25
CA ALA A 266 -13.56 -17.44 37.15
C ALA A 266 -13.29 -18.90 37.60
N SER A 267 -14.20 -19.49 38.39
CA SER A 267 -14.09 -20.85 38.92
C SER A 267 -14.75 -21.93 38.04
N LEU A 268 -15.19 -21.60 36.83
CA LEU A 268 -15.89 -22.57 35.97
C LEU A 268 -14.95 -23.65 35.45
N THR A 269 -15.36 -24.90 35.63
CA THR A 269 -14.71 -26.06 35.00
C THR A 269 -14.96 -26.08 33.49
N PHE A 270 -14.13 -26.80 32.73
CA PHE A 270 -14.26 -26.88 31.27
C PHE A 270 -15.66 -27.37 30.80
N PRO A 271 -16.29 -28.40 31.40
CA PRO A 271 -17.67 -28.77 31.06
C PRO A 271 -18.68 -27.65 31.33
N GLN A 272 -18.52 -26.91 32.42
CA GLN A 272 -19.40 -25.78 32.74
C GLN A 272 -19.22 -24.64 31.73
N GLN A 273 -17.99 -24.36 31.28
CA GLN A 273 -17.72 -23.38 30.22
C GLN A 273 -18.44 -23.74 28.91
N ILE A 274 -18.45 -25.01 28.52
CA ILE A 274 -19.20 -25.49 27.34
C ILE A 274 -20.70 -25.23 27.51
N LEU A 275 -21.26 -25.49 28.71
CA LEU A 275 -22.67 -25.21 28.98
C LEU A 275 -22.98 -23.72 28.86
N VAL A 276 -22.13 -22.84 29.40
CA VAL A 276 -22.32 -21.38 29.29
C VAL A 276 -22.27 -20.91 27.83
N VAL A 277 -21.37 -21.47 27.02
CA VAL A 277 -21.32 -21.20 25.56
C VAL A 277 -22.61 -21.63 24.87
N PHE A 278 -23.10 -22.84 25.18
CA PHE A 278 -24.34 -23.35 24.63
C PHE A 278 -25.55 -22.51 25.04
N PHE A 279 -25.62 -22.08 26.30
CA PHE A 279 -26.66 -21.17 26.79
C PHE A 279 -26.59 -19.79 26.11
N GLY A 280 -25.39 -19.25 25.87
CA GLY A 280 -25.22 -18.03 25.08
C GLY A 280 -25.79 -18.15 23.68
N GLY A 281 -25.53 -19.27 23.01
CA GLY A 281 -26.14 -19.57 21.72
C GLY A 281 -27.67 -19.69 21.82
N LEU A 282 -28.20 -20.44 22.78
CA LEU A 282 -29.66 -20.61 22.94
C LEU A 282 -30.37 -19.29 23.21
N LEU A 283 -29.84 -18.46 24.12
CA LEU A 283 -30.40 -17.13 24.40
C LEU A 283 -30.36 -16.25 23.16
N GLY A 284 -29.25 -16.25 22.41
CA GLY A 284 -29.17 -15.54 21.13
C GLY A 284 -30.25 -16.00 20.15
N ALA A 285 -30.44 -17.31 19.99
CA ALA A 285 -31.47 -17.88 19.12
C ALA A 285 -32.90 -17.47 19.52
N VAL A 286 -33.21 -17.52 20.82
CA VAL A 286 -34.52 -17.14 21.35
C VAL A 286 -34.78 -15.65 21.15
N ILE A 287 -33.82 -14.79 21.52
CA ILE A 287 -33.95 -13.34 21.35
C ILE A 287 -34.13 -12.99 19.87
N GLY A 288 -33.33 -13.57 18.98
CA GLY A 288 -33.43 -13.32 17.54
C GLY A 288 -34.79 -13.72 16.95
N VAL A 289 -35.33 -14.87 17.34
CA VAL A 289 -36.66 -15.32 16.87
C VAL A 289 -37.77 -14.45 17.45
N LEU A 290 -37.69 -14.09 18.74
CA LEU A 290 -38.67 -13.22 19.38
C LEU A 290 -38.67 -11.82 18.77
N ASN A 291 -37.48 -11.25 18.53
CA ASN A 291 -37.34 -9.94 17.90
C ASN A 291 -37.93 -9.94 16.50
N TYR A 292 -37.66 -10.98 15.69
CA TYR A 292 -38.28 -11.14 14.38
C TYR A 292 -39.82 -11.25 14.45
N GLU A 293 -40.36 -12.07 15.35
CA GLU A 293 -41.82 -12.27 15.44
C GLU A 293 -42.56 -11.07 16.03
N ILE A 294 -41.98 -10.38 17.02
CA ILE A 294 -42.63 -9.27 17.72
C ILE A 294 -42.37 -7.96 16.97
N VAL A 295 -41.10 -7.62 16.75
CA VAL A 295 -40.72 -6.32 16.19
C VAL A 295 -40.90 -6.33 14.68
N SER A 296 -40.25 -7.24 13.95
CA SER A 296 -40.29 -7.19 12.49
C SER A 296 -41.68 -7.53 11.92
N LYS A 297 -42.34 -8.57 12.47
CA LYS A 297 -43.62 -9.05 11.93
C LYS A 297 -44.84 -8.32 12.47
N ARG A 298 -44.95 -8.11 13.79
CA ARG A 298 -46.16 -7.52 14.40
C ARG A 298 -46.10 -6.00 14.51
N LEU A 299 -44.95 -5.45 14.90
CA LEU A 299 -44.83 -4.00 15.10
C LEU A 299 -44.59 -3.26 13.79
N LEU A 300 -43.60 -3.71 13.01
CA LEU A 300 -43.14 -3.00 11.81
C LEU A 300 -43.80 -3.48 10.51
N HIS A 301 -44.52 -4.61 10.52
CA HIS A 301 -45.15 -5.20 9.34
C HIS A 301 -44.20 -5.37 8.12
N LEU A 302 -42.91 -5.63 8.38
CA LEU A 302 -41.85 -5.72 7.35
C LEU A 302 -41.85 -7.05 6.59
N VAL A 303 -42.80 -7.94 6.87
CA VAL A 303 -42.90 -9.19 6.11
C VAL A 303 -43.40 -8.81 4.72
N PRO A 304 -42.59 -8.98 3.66
CA PRO A 304 -43.12 -8.83 2.31
C PRO A 304 -44.29 -9.80 2.20
N MET A 305 -45.47 -9.29 1.87
CA MET A 305 -46.59 -10.16 1.51
C MET A 305 -46.02 -11.11 0.46
N THR A 306 -45.90 -12.38 0.82
CA THR A 306 -45.61 -13.42 -0.14
C THR A 306 -46.67 -13.25 -1.21
N ASN A 307 -46.28 -12.67 -2.35
CA ASN A 307 -47.13 -12.65 -3.53
C ASN A 307 -47.44 -14.12 -3.77
N ASN A 308 -48.67 -14.52 -3.45
CA ASN A 308 -49.18 -15.84 -3.75
C ASN A 308 -49.34 -15.91 -5.28
N LEU A 309 -48.24 -16.14 -5.99
CA LEU A 309 -48.16 -16.45 -7.41
C LEU A 309 -47.02 -17.44 -7.63
#